data_AF-A0A9E1Q4S2-F1
#
_entry.id   AF-A0A9E1Q4S2-F1
#
_cell.length_a   1.000
_cell.length_b   1.000
_cell.length_c   1.000
_cell.angle_alpha   90.00
_cell.angle_beta   90.00
_cell.angle_gamma   90.00
#
_symmetry.space_group_name_H-M   'P 1'
#
loop_
_entity.id
_entity.type
_entity.pdbx_description
1 polymer ?
#
loop_
_entity_poly.entity_id
_entity_poly.type
_entity_poly.pdbx_seq_one_letter_code
_entity_poly.pdbx_strand_id
1 'polypeptide(L)'
;MRKALTVAWREFKHTAMTKAFLFGAIVMPLLMMGLFIVVVPLLTESNNTPLVGTVVVLAEDDVLEEITIQIERGNTTLTEVLEKLPDAITNDPIASALLATAPKSDITIIEGNPSELDSIKAQVRDGIYKGVIVVPDSTVTQNGNEDKIEIFIPSSFSPNHTDILTSATSRAVVDARLKRLSHNPAAIRDLIRRPRATATRLSNDGAEIQDNEIARRIIPMAFMMLLWIATFTSGQYLLTTTIEEKSNKVMEVLLSAVSPMQ
;
A
#
# COMPACT_ATOMS: atom_id res chain seq x y z
N MET A 1 16.30 -32.95 41.88
CA MET A 1 15.59 -32.17 40.84
C MET A 1 15.24 -30.74 41.25
N ARG A 2 14.61 -30.47 42.42
CA ARG A 2 14.26 -29.09 42.84
C ARG A 2 15.43 -28.08 42.84
N LYS A 3 16.61 -28.48 43.33
CA LYS A 3 17.79 -27.58 43.40
C LYS A 3 18.32 -27.16 42.02
N ALA A 4 18.32 -28.07 41.05
CA ALA A 4 18.72 -27.76 39.67
C ALA A 4 17.74 -26.78 39.01
N LEU A 5 16.44 -26.94 39.25
CA LEU A 5 15.43 -26.02 38.75
C LEU A 5 15.56 -24.63 39.37
N THR A 6 15.91 -24.54 40.66
CA THR A 6 16.15 -23.26 41.36
C THR A 6 17.38 -22.55 40.81
N VAL A 7 18.45 -23.28 40.54
CA VAL A 7 19.67 -22.72 39.91
C VAL A 7 19.33 -22.25 38.49
N ALA A 8 18.67 -23.09 37.68
CA ALA A 8 18.26 -22.74 36.33
C ALA A 8 17.33 -21.51 36.30
N TRP A 9 16.39 -21.40 37.23
CA TRP A 9 15.51 -20.24 37.34
C TRP A 9 16.26 -18.96 37.74
N ARG A 10 17.25 -19.08 38.65
CA ARG A 10 18.11 -17.96 39.03
C ARG A 10 18.90 -17.47 37.83
N GLU A 11 19.58 -18.38 37.13
CA GLU A 11 20.35 -18.05 35.92
C GLU A 11 19.45 -17.44 34.83
N PHE A 12 18.29 -18.05 34.55
CA PHE A 12 17.32 -17.50 33.60
C PHE A 12 16.88 -16.07 33.96
N LYS A 13 16.62 -15.79 35.24
CA LYS A 13 16.24 -14.45 35.70
C LYS A 13 17.35 -13.44 35.50
N HIS A 14 18.61 -13.81 35.75
CA HIS A 14 19.75 -12.90 35.56
C HIS A 14 20.11 -12.71 34.09
N THR A 15 19.81 -13.67 33.22
CA THR A 15 20.07 -13.60 31.78
C THR A 15 18.92 -12.92 31.01
N ALA A 16 17.69 -13.40 31.18
CA ALA A 16 16.54 -13.07 30.32
C ALA A 16 15.56 -12.07 30.94
N MET A 17 15.69 -11.71 32.22
CA MET A 17 14.87 -10.65 32.84
C MET A 17 15.65 -9.34 33.07
N THR A 18 16.80 -9.16 32.42
CA THR A 18 17.50 -7.87 32.44
C THR A 18 16.68 -6.83 31.68
N LYS A 19 16.73 -5.58 32.14
CA LYS A 19 16.01 -4.47 31.48
C LYS A 19 16.43 -4.33 30.01
N ALA A 20 17.71 -4.57 29.72
CA ALA A 20 18.28 -4.50 28.37
C ALA A 20 17.79 -5.64 27.46
N PHE A 21 17.65 -6.87 27.99
CA PHE A 21 17.10 -7.99 27.25
C PHE A 21 15.61 -7.79 26.98
N LEU A 22 14.83 -7.42 27.99
CA LEU A 22 13.38 -7.22 27.84
C LEU A 22 13.07 -6.08 26.85
N PHE A 23 13.89 -5.02 26.84
CA PHE A 23 13.79 -3.94 25.87
C PHE A 23 14.10 -4.40 24.45
N GLY A 24 15.20 -5.13 24.24
CA GLY A 24 15.56 -5.64 22.91
C GLY A 24 14.58 -6.68 22.38
N ALA A 25 14.17 -7.64 23.22
CA ALA A 25 13.34 -8.77 22.81
C ALA A 25 11.85 -8.45 22.67
N ILE A 26 11.33 -7.48 23.44
CA ILE A 26 9.91 -7.13 23.41
C ILE A 26 9.71 -5.73 22.84
N VAL A 27 10.39 -4.71 23.38
CA VAL A 27 10.12 -3.31 23.00
C VAL A 27 10.49 -3.03 21.54
N MET A 28 11.61 -3.55 21.02
CA MET A 28 11.99 -3.31 19.61
C MET A 28 11.04 -3.97 18.60
N PRO A 29 10.63 -5.26 18.76
CA PRO A 29 9.59 -5.84 17.90
C PRO A 29 8.25 -5.14 18.02
N LEU A 30 7.84 -4.72 19.22
CA LEU A 30 6.58 -3.99 19.42
C LEU A 30 6.64 -2.59 18.80
N LEU A 31 7.80 -1.92 18.86
CA LEU A 31 8.05 -0.66 18.18
C LEU A 31 8.00 -0.85 16.66
N MET A 32 8.67 -1.87 16.11
CA MET A 32 8.57 -2.16 14.67
C MET A 32 7.16 -2.53 14.24
N MET A 33 6.44 -3.31 15.03
CA MET A 33 5.04 -3.66 14.75
C MET A 33 4.16 -2.40 14.82
N GLY A 34 4.35 -1.55 15.82
CA GLY A 34 3.69 -0.24 15.93
C GLY A 34 4.04 0.68 14.76
N LEU A 35 5.31 0.74 14.36
CA LEU A 35 5.77 1.49 13.19
C LEU A 35 5.11 0.94 11.92
N PHE A 36 5.00 -0.37 11.76
CA PHE A 36 4.32 -0.97 10.61
C PHE A 36 2.82 -0.65 10.62
N ILE A 37 2.17 -0.74 11.79
CA ILE A 37 0.77 -0.36 11.99
C ILE A 37 0.54 1.14 11.75
N VAL A 38 1.54 2.01 11.91
CA VAL A 38 1.40 3.46 11.64
C VAL A 38 1.79 3.82 10.20
N VAL A 39 2.94 3.31 9.74
CA VAL A 39 3.52 3.64 8.43
C VAL A 39 2.74 3.03 7.29
N VAL A 40 2.25 1.79 7.41
CA VAL A 40 1.47 1.17 6.33
C VAL A 40 0.17 1.94 6.10
N PRO A 41 -0.65 2.26 7.14
CA PRO A 41 -1.78 3.14 6.98
C PRO A 41 -1.40 4.51 6.42
N LEU A 42 -0.37 5.17 6.94
CA LEU A 42 0.05 6.50 6.46
C LEU A 42 0.43 6.49 4.96
N LEU A 43 1.06 5.42 4.48
CA LEU A 43 1.33 5.23 3.04
C LEU A 43 0.07 4.93 2.23
N THR A 44 -0.98 4.40 2.86
CA THR A 44 -2.28 4.12 2.25
C THR A 44 -3.35 5.20 2.51
N GLU A 45 -3.12 6.16 3.40
CA GLU A 45 -4.13 7.12 3.88
C GLU A 45 -4.52 8.13 2.80
N SER A 46 -3.63 8.34 1.82
CA SER A 46 -3.93 9.04 0.57
C SER A 46 -5.07 8.38 -0.24
N ASN A 47 -5.47 7.13 0.06
CA ASN A 47 -6.47 6.40 -0.71
C ASN A 47 -7.91 6.60 -0.24
N ASN A 48 -8.15 7.26 0.90
CA ASN A 48 -9.42 7.14 1.64
C ASN A 48 -10.32 8.39 1.62
N THR A 49 -9.86 9.49 1.02
CA THR A 49 -10.69 10.69 0.90
C THR A 49 -11.57 10.60 -0.35
N PRO A 50 -12.90 10.81 -0.25
CA PRO A 50 -13.76 10.84 -1.43
C PRO A 50 -13.46 12.06 -2.28
N LEU A 51 -13.25 11.82 -3.58
CA LEU A 51 -13.14 12.89 -4.55
C LEU A 51 -14.54 13.42 -4.85
N VAL A 52 -14.87 14.58 -4.29
CA VAL A 52 -16.17 15.24 -4.48
C VAL A 52 -15.97 16.63 -5.08
N GLY A 53 -16.70 16.93 -6.16
CA GLY A 53 -16.77 18.26 -6.74
C GLY A 53 -16.76 18.26 -8.26
N THR A 54 -16.52 19.44 -8.84
CA THR A 54 -16.64 19.66 -10.28
C THR A 54 -15.27 19.59 -10.97
N VAL A 55 -15.19 18.84 -12.06
CA VAL A 55 -14.03 18.78 -12.97
C VAL A 55 -14.44 19.35 -14.32
N VAL A 56 -13.64 20.28 -14.83
CA VAL A 56 -13.88 20.89 -16.15
C VAL A 56 -13.16 20.08 -17.22
N VAL A 57 -13.84 19.76 -18.30
CA VAL A 57 -13.26 19.00 -19.41
C VAL A 57 -13.30 19.85 -20.66
N LEU A 58 -12.13 20.00 -21.28
CA LEU A 58 -11.93 20.66 -22.56
C LEU A 58 -11.57 19.57 -23.57
N ALA A 59 -12.60 19.04 -24.22
CA ALA A 59 -12.50 17.98 -25.21
C ALA A 59 -13.70 18.10 -26.18
N GLU A 60 -13.67 17.35 -27.28
CA GLU A 60 -14.86 17.20 -28.13
C GLU A 60 -15.99 16.43 -27.42
N ASP A 61 -17.24 16.64 -27.85
CA ASP A 61 -18.45 16.12 -27.22
C ASP A 61 -18.42 14.60 -27.00
N ASP A 62 -17.87 13.84 -27.95
CA ASP A 62 -17.79 12.39 -27.88
C ASP A 62 -16.82 11.90 -26.80
N VAL A 63 -15.72 12.63 -26.58
CA VAL A 63 -14.77 12.37 -25.50
C VAL A 63 -15.36 12.78 -24.16
N LEU A 64 -16.06 13.92 -24.10
CA LEU A 64 -16.71 14.41 -22.89
C LEU A 64 -17.75 13.39 -22.37
N GLU A 65 -18.58 12.86 -23.25
CA GLU A 65 -19.56 11.81 -22.93
C GLU A 65 -18.87 10.56 -22.37
N GLU A 66 -17.78 10.12 -23.02
CA GLU A 66 -17.07 8.92 -22.59
C GLU A 66 -16.33 9.11 -21.25
N ILE A 67 -15.77 10.29 -20.97
CA ILE A 67 -15.16 10.57 -19.65
C ILE A 67 -16.23 10.46 -18.55
N THR A 68 -17.42 11.01 -18.80
CA THR A 68 -18.56 10.92 -17.86
C THR A 68 -18.91 9.46 -17.58
N ILE A 69 -19.08 8.66 -18.64
CA ILE A 69 -19.38 7.23 -18.52
C ILE A 69 -18.28 6.47 -17.75
N GLN A 70 -17.00 6.77 -17.99
CA GLN A 70 -15.89 6.06 -17.34
C GLN A 70 -15.80 6.37 -15.84
N ILE A 71 -16.09 7.61 -15.44
CA ILE A 71 -16.13 8.00 -14.03
C ILE A 71 -17.29 7.29 -13.31
N GLU A 72 -18.49 7.25 -13.90
CA GLU A 72 -19.65 6.54 -13.34
C GLU A 72 -19.44 5.02 -13.24
N ARG A 73 -18.82 4.41 -14.27
CA ARG A 73 -18.47 2.98 -14.26
C ARG A 73 -17.43 2.65 -13.20
N GLY A 74 -16.45 3.52 -12.96
CA GLY A 74 -15.46 3.34 -11.90
C GLY A 74 -16.11 3.18 -10.52
N ASN A 75 -17.12 4.01 -10.23
CA ASN A 75 -17.91 3.92 -9.00
C ASN A 75 -18.75 2.62 -8.91
N THR A 76 -19.31 2.19 -10.03
CA THR A 76 -20.21 1.02 -10.08
C THR A 76 -19.44 -0.30 -9.98
N THR A 77 -18.33 -0.43 -10.70
CA THR A 77 -17.50 -1.66 -10.70
C THR A 77 -16.92 -1.97 -9.32
N LEU A 78 -16.54 -0.95 -8.56
CA LEU A 78 -16.09 -1.11 -7.18
C LEU A 78 -17.22 -1.68 -6.29
N THR A 79 -18.43 -1.17 -6.47
CA THR A 79 -19.62 -1.60 -5.73
C THR A 79 -19.98 -3.06 -6.04
N GLU A 80 -19.97 -3.45 -7.32
CA GLU A 80 -20.23 -4.84 -7.72
C GLU A 80 -19.16 -5.82 -7.23
N VAL A 81 -17.89 -5.41 -7.20
CA VAL A 81 -16.80 -6.24 -6.68
C VAL A 81 -16.97 -6.43 -5.17
N LEU A 82 -17.33 -5.38 -4.43
CA LEU A 82 -17.61 -5.44 -2.99
C LEU A 82 -18.79 -6.37 -2.68
N GLU A 83 -19.86 -6.33 -3.46
CA GLU A 83 -21.03 -7.20 -3.29
C GLU A 83 -20.75 -8.67 -3.59
N LYS A 84 -19.77 -8.97 -4.46
CA LYS A 84 -19.38 -10.34 -4.84
C LYS A 84 -18.29 -10.93 -3.94
N LEU A 85 -17.85 -10.23 -2.90
CA LEU A 85 -16.86 -10.77 -1.97
C LEU A 85 -17.47 -11.93 -1.15
N PRO A 86 -16.73 -13.04 -0.96
CA PRO A 86 -17.16 -14.10 -0.07
C PRO A 86 -17.36 -13.58 1.35
N ASP A 87 -18.41 -14.06 2.04
CA ASP A 87 -18.73 -13.68 3.42
C ASP A 87 -17.55 -13.85 4.39
N ALA A 88 -16.61 -14.75 4.11
CA ALA A 88 -15.40 -14.94 4.89
C ALA A 88 -14.46 -13.72 4.89
N ILE A 89 -14.44 -12.93 3.81
CA ILE A 89 -13.66 -11.68 3.70
C ILE A 89 -14.46 -10.52 4.29
N THR A 90 -15.76 -10.46 4.04
CA THR A 90 -16.64 -9.39 4.51
C THR A 90 -16.83 -9.39 6.04
N ASN A 91 -16.79 -10.58 6.67
CA ASN A 91 -16.93 -10.71 8.13
C ASN A 91 -15.59 -10.66 8.90
N ASP A 92 -14.45 -10.61 8.22
CA ASP A 92 -13.16 -10.39 8.88
C ASP A 92 -13.09 -8.92 9.34
N PRO A 93 -12.92 -8.62 10.65
CA PRO A 93 -12.88 -7.25 11.17
C PRO A 93 -11.81 -6.37 10.52
N ILE A 94 -10.69 -6.98 10.08
CA ILE A 94 -9.57 -6.26 9.47
C ILE A 94 -9.89 -6.00 8.00
N ALA A 95 -10.39 -7.00 7.27
CA ALA A 95 -10.73 -6.82 5.86
C ALA A 95 -11.95 -5.90 5.68
N SER A 96 -12.97 -6.01 6.53
CA SER A 96 -14.14 -5.11 6.52
C SER A 96 -13.76 -3.66 6.83
N ALA A 97 -12.87 -3.41 7.77
CA ALA A 97 -12.35 -2.06 8.03
C ALA A 97 -11.60 -1.49 6.81
N LEU A 98 -10.81 -2.30 6.11
CA LEU A 98 -10.12 -1.87 4.88
C LEU A 98 -11.09 -1.64 3.71
N LEU A 99 -12.14 -2.45 3.57
CA LEU A 99 -13.13 -2.38 2.50
C LEU A 99 -14.15 -1.24 2.69
N ALA A 100 -14.57 -0.99 3.93
CA ALA A 100 -15.50 0.09 4.27
C ALA A 100 -14.92 1.49 4.03
N THR A 101 -13.61 1.58 3.78
CA THR A 101 -12.91 2.85 3.52
C THR A 101 -12.79 3.16 2.03
N ALA A 102 -13.31 2.32 1.13
CA ALA A 102 -13.35 2.60 -0.30
C ALA A 102 -14.20 3.86 -0.57
N PRO A 103 -13.61 4.99 -0.98
CA PRO A 103 -14.36 6.23 -1.10
C PRO A 103 -15.28 6.20 -2.33
N LYS A 104 -16.55 6.54 -2.13
CA LYS A 104 -17.46 6.88 -3.24
C LYS A 104 -17.12 8.30 -3.70
N SER A 105 -16.52 8.41 -4.88
CA SER A 105 -16.27 9.70 -5.52
C SER A 105 -17.52 10.21 -6.22
N ASP A 106 -17.91 11.46 -5.94
CA ASP A 106 -19.04 12.13 -6.60
C ASP A 106 -18.51 13.31 -7.41
N ILE A 107 -18.24 13.06 -8.69
CA ILE A 107 -17.56 14.00 -9.58
C ILE A 107 -18.58 14.48 -10.61
N THR A 108 -18.83 15.78 -10.63
CA THR A 108 -19.62 16.42 -11.68
C THR A 108 -18.69 16.89 -12.80
N ILE A 109 -19.00 16.52 -14.04
CA ILE A 109 -18.24 16.97 -15.20
C ILE A 109 -18.98 18.14 -15.85
N ILE A 110 -18.25 19.19 -16.18
CA ILE A 110 -18.76 20.29 -17.01
C ILE A 110 -17.86 20.50 -18.22
N GLU A 111 -18.47 20.86 -19.34
CA GLU A 111 -17.76 21.27 -20.54
C GLU A 111 -17.09 22.64 -20.31
N GLY A 112 -15.83 22.78 -20.72
CA GLY A 112 -15.08 24.02 -20.66
C GLY A 112 -14.69 24.52 -22.04
N ASN A 113 -14.62 25.84 -22.20
CA ASN A 113 -14.14 26.46 -23.44
C ASN A 113 -12.60 26.58 -23.44
N PRO A 114 -11.89 26.15 -24.50
CA PRO A 114 -10.44 26.35 -24.67
C PRO A 114 -9.96 27.78 -24.49
N SER A 115 -10.79 28.77 -24.83
CA SER A 115 -10.44 30.19 -24.70
C SER A 115 -10.36 30.66 -23.24
N GLU A 116 -10.97 29.92 -22.31
CA GLU A 116 -11.06 30.27 -20.88
C GLU A 116 -10.10 29.44 -20.02
N LEU A 117 -9.18 28.68 -20.63
CA LEU A 117 -8.29 27.75 -19.94
C LEU A 117 -7.50 28.40 -18.80
N ASP A 118 -6.99 29.62 -18.99
CA ASP A 118 -6.23 30.33 -17.96
C ASP A 118 -7.11 30.73 -16.76
N SER A 119 -8.35 31.15 -17.01
CA SER A 119 -9.33 31.44 -15.97
C SER A 119 -9.74 30.19 -15.21
N ILE A 120 -9.94 29.07 -15.92
CA ILE A 120 -10.26 27.77 -15.30
C ILE A 120 -9.09 27.28 -14.43
N LYS A 121 -7.85 27.41 -14.90
CA LYS A 121 -6.65 27.08 -14.11
C LYS A 121 -6.55 27.90 -12.82
N ALA A 122 -6.92 29.18 -12.86
CA ALA A 122 -7.00 30.00 -11.65
C ALA A 122 -8.08 29.47 -10.69
N GLN A 123 -9.27 29.13 -11.19
CA GLN A 123 -10.36 28.57 -10.39
C GLN A 123 -10.05 27.18 -9.79
N VAL A 124 -9.25 26.37 -10.47
CA VAL A 124 -8.70 25.11 -9.91
C VAL A 124 -7.73 25.38 -8.76
N ARG A 125 -6.88 26.41 -8.90
CA ARG A 125 -5.94 26.83 -7.85
C ARG A 125 -6.67 27.37 -6.62
N ASP A 126 -7.76 28.10 -6.83
CA ASP A 126 -8.61 28.65 -5.77
C ASP A 126 -9.55 27.59 -5.16
N GLY A 127 -9.57 26.37 -5.71
CA GLY A 127 -10.31 25.22 -5.17
C GLY A 127 -11.79 25.18 -5.52
N ILE A 128 -12.26 26.08 -6.40
CA ILE A 128 -13.63 26.11 -6.95
C ILE A 128 -13.87 24.86 -7.78
N TYR A 129 -12.96 24.59 -8.72
CA TYR A 129 -12.93 23.34 -9.48
C TYR A 129 -11.87 22.41 -8.90
N LYS A 130 -12.14 21.10 -8.94
CA LYS A 130 -11.22 20.07 -8.46
C LYS A 130 -10.14 19.72 -9.47
N GLY A 131 -10.36 20.04 -10.73
CA GLY A 131 -9.37 19.89 -11.77
C GLY A 131 -9.90 20.34 -13.12
N VAL A 132 -8.99 20.44 -14.08
CA VAL A 132 -9.30 20.65 -15.48
C VAL A 132 -8.56 19.61 -16.33
N ILE A 133 -9.27 18.98 -17.25
CA ILE A 133 -8.76 17.99 -18.19
C ILE A 133 -8.77 18.62 -19.58
N VAL A 134 -7.65 18.58 -20.28
CA VAL A 134 -7.50 19.07 -21.65
C VAL A 134 -7.13 17.90 -22.55
N VAL A 135 -8.02 17.58 -23.48
CA VAL A 135 -7.81 16.53 -24.49
C VAL A 135 -7.79 17.17 -25.87
N PRO A 136 -6.61 17.31 -26.51
CA PRO A 136 -6.52 17.78 -27.88
C PRO A 136 -7.12 16.78 -28.88
N ASP A 137 -7.81 17.26 -29.91
CA ASP A 137 -8.39 16.40 -30.96
C ASP A 137 -7.34 15.58 -31.73
N SER A 138 -6.10 16.10 -31.84
CA SER A 138 -4.97 15.37 -32.41
C SER A 138 -4.67 14.05 -31.68
N THR A 139 -4.98 13.99 -30.39
CA THR A 139 -4.84 12.78 -29.58
C THR A 139 -5.94 11.78 -29.94
N VAL A 140 -7.15 12.21 -30.27
CA VAL A 140 -8.24 11.27 -30.59
C VAL A 140 -8.13 10.74 -32.02
N THR A 141 -7.54 11.48 -32.93
CA THR A 141 -7.42 11.11 -34.35
C THR A 141 -6.14 10.34 -34.71
N GLN A 142 -5.24 10.08 -33.75
CA GLN A 142 -3.90 9.45 -33.95
C GLN A 142 -3.01 10.15 -35.00
N ASN A 143 -3.31 11.42 -35.32
CA ASN A 143 -2.64 12.15 -36.40
C ASN A 143 -1.50 13.04 -35.91
N GLY A 144 -1.29 13.12 -34.59
CA GLY A 144 -0.24 13.90 -33.95
C GLY A 144 0.98 13.06 -33.53
N ASN A 145 2.17 13.66 -33.58
CA ASN A 145 3.41 13.06 -33.07
C ASN A 145 3.46 12.94 -31.53
N GLU A 146 2.48 13.51 -30.81
CA GLU A 146 2.43 13.50 -29.35
C GLU A 146 1.01 13.17 -28.86
N ASP A 147 0.83 11.93 -28.39
CA ASP A 147 -0.35 11.48 -27.63
C ASP A 147 -0.27 12.04 -26.20
N LYS A 148 -0.56 13.33 -26.03
CA LYS A 148 -0.49 14.01 -24.73
C LYS A 148 -1.86 14.50 -24.28
N ILE A 149 -2.26 14.04 -23.10
CA ILE A 149 -3.42 14.52 -22.35
C ILE A 149 -2.88 15.36 -21.19
N GLU A 150 -3.39 16.56 -21.01
CA GLU A 150 -2.98 17.44 -19.92
C GLU A 150 -4.08 17.49 -18.85
N ILE A 151 -3.71 17.26 -17.60
CA ILE A 151 -4.63 17.30 -16.47
C ILE A 151 -4.02 18.23 -15.43
N PHE A 152 -4.73 19.32 -15.13
CA PHE A 152 -4.32 20.28 -14.12
C PHE A 152 -5.19 20.11 -12.88
N ILE A 153 -4.55 19.80 -11.75
CA ILE A 153 -5.16 19.54 -10.45
C ILE A 153 -4.47 20.39 -9.39
N PRO A 154 -5.14 20.70 -8.26
CA PRO A 154 -4.55 21.48 -7.19
C PRO A 154 -3.44 20.69 -6.49
N SER A 155 -2.46 21.36 -5.88
CA SER A 155 -1.38 20.70 -5.12
C SER A 155 -1.86 19.93 -3.89
N SER A 156 -3.09 20.18 -3.43
CA SER A 156 -3.74 19.45 -2.34
C SER A 156 -4.34 18.12 -2.76
N PHE A 157 -4.36 17.78 -4.06
CA PHE A 157 -4.86 16.49 -4.52
C PHE A 157 -3.98 15.34 -4.04
N SER A 158 -4.63 14.28 -3.60
CA SER A 158 -3.94 13.04 -3.28
C SER A 158 -3.44 12.34 -4.57
N PRO A 159 -2.38 11.51 -4.47
CA PRO A 159 -1.97 10.65 -5.58
C PRO A 159 -3.11 9.80 -6.14
N ASN A 160 -3.98 9.26 -5.27
CA ASN A 160 -5.12 8.45 -5.71
C ASN A 160 -6.15 9.25 -6.52
N HIS A 161 -6.47 10.48 -6.12
CA HIS A 161 -7.35 11.35 -6.90
C HIS A 161 -6.78 11.64 -8.29
N THR A 162 -5.47 11.82 -8.36
CA THR A 162 -4.74 11.98 -9.62
C THR A 162 -4.87 10.71 -10.48
N ASP A 163 -4.67 9.54 -9.90
CA ASP A 163 -4.77 8.24 -10.59
C ASP A 163 -6.19 7.98 -11.11
N ILE A 164 -7.22 8.33 -10.34
CA ILE A 164 -8.63 8.20 -10.74
C ILE A 164 -8.91 9.03 -12.00
N LEU A 165 -8.57 10.32 -11.99
CA LEU A 165 -8.83 11.21 -13.13
C LEU A 165 -7.99 10.83 -14.35
N THR A 166 -6.68 10.60 -14.16
CA THR A 166 -5.77 10.24 -15.26
C THR A 166 -6.18 8.92 -15.92
N SER A 167 -6.51 7.90 -15.12
CA SER A 167 -6.91 6.59 -15.63
C SER A 167 -8.28 6.62 -16.30
N ALA A 168 -9.25 7.34 -15.73
CA ALA A 168 -10.57 7.52 -16.33
C ALA A 168 -10.48 8.25 -17.67
N THR A 169 -9.73 9.35 -17.71
CA THR A 169 -9.52 10.14 -18.94
C THR A 169 -8.82 9.31 -20.01
N SER A 170 -7.73 8.62 -19.66
CA SER A 170 -6.98 7.81 -20.63
C SER A 170 -7.85 6.70 -21.23
N ARG A 171 -8.65 6.01 -20.40
CA ARG A 171 -9.60 5.00 -20.88
C ARG A 171 -10.68 5.60 -21.76
N ALA A 172 -11.19 6.77 -21.41
CA ALA A 172 -12.23 7.44 -22.18
C ALA A 172 -11.74 7.87 -23.56
N VAL A 173 -10.52 8.42 -23.65
CA VAL A 173 -9.90 8.76 -24.94
C VAL A 173 -9.73 7.53 -25.82
N VAL A 174 -9.29 6.39 -25.25
CA VAL A 174 -9.20 5.12 -25.99
C VAL A 174 -10.58 4.65 -26.48
N ASP A 175 -11.62 4.78 -25.66
CA ASP A 175 -12.97 4.38 -26.05
C ASP A 175 -13.56 5.29 -27.12
N ALA A 176 -13.35 6.60 -27.03
CA ALA A 176 -13.73 7.56 -28.07
C ALA A 176 -13.01 7.24 -29.39
N ARG A 177 -11.70 6.96 -29.36
CA ARG A 177 -10.93 6.49 -30.53
C ARG A 177 -11.56 5.26 -31.17
N LEU A 178 -11.89 4.25 -30.37
CA LEU A 178 -12.51 3.01 -30.86
C LEU A 178 -13.89 3.26 -31.46
N LYS A 179 -14.72 4.11 -30.83
CA LYS A 179 -16.04 4.49 -31.32
C LYS A 179 -15.97 5.26 -32.65
N ARG A 180 -15.04 6.21 -32.79
CA ARG A 180 -14.81 6.93 -34.06
C ARG A 180 -14.46 5.98 -35.21
N LEU A 181 -13.73 4.91 -34.91
CA LEU A 181 -13.40 3.84 -35.86
C LEU A 181 -14.53 2.81 -36.03
N SER A 182 -15.73 3.08 -35.50
CA SER A 182 -16.89 2.17 -35.54
C SER A 182 -16.64 0.80 -34.88
N HIS A 183 -15.72 0.74 -33.92
CA HIS A 183 -15.47 -0.44 -33.11
C HIS A 183 -16.22 -0.37 -31.77
N ASN A 184 -16.61 -1.53 -31.24
CA ASN A 184 -17.18 -1.61 -29.89
C ASN A 184 -16.04 -1.73 -28.87
N PRO A 185 -15.85 -0.73 -27.97
CA PRO A 185 -14.75 -0.76 -27.00
C PRO A 185 -14.77 -1.97 -26.06
N ALA A 186 -15.97 -2.40 -25.63
CA ALA A 186 -16.10 -3.55 -24.74
C ALA A 186 -15.64 -4.85 -25.41
N ALA A 187 -16.03 -5.06 -26.67
CA ALA A 187 -15.64 -6.24 -27.43
C ALA A 187 -14.11 -6.31 -27.66
N ILE A 188 -13.47 -5.17 -27.95
CA ILE A 188 -12.02 -5.10 -28.12
C ILE A 188 -11.30 -5.41 -26.81
N ARG A 189 -11.77 -4.87 -25.69
CA ARG A 189 -11.20 -5.15 -24.36
C ARG A 189 -11.26 -6.62 -24.00
N ASP A 190 -12.38 -7.27 -24.27
CA ASP A 190 -12.53 -8.70 -24.03
C ASP A 190 -11.57 -9.52 -24.90
N LEU A 191 -11.33 -9.09 -26.14
CA LEU A 191 -10.40 -9.74 -27.05
C LEU A 191 -8.93 -9.62 -26.59
N ILE A 192 -8.53 -8.47 -26.04
CA ILE A 192 -7.14 -8.26 -25.55
C ILE A 192 -6.93 -8.72 -24.10
N ARG A 193 -8.00 -9.11 -23.39
CA ARG A 193 -7.92 -9.54 -21.99
C ARG A 193 -7.07 -10.80 -21.89
N ARG A 194 -5.93 -10.71 -21.18
CA ARG A 194 -5.04 -11.85 -20.98
C ARG A 194 -5.75 -12.93 -20.15
N PRO A 195 -5.84 -14.19 -20.62
CA PRO A 195 -6.37 -15.27 -19.83
C PRO A 195 -5.46 -15.54 -18.62
N ARG A 196 -6.06 -15.77 -17.44
CA ARG A 196 -5.31 -16.17 -16.25
C ARG A 196 -4.96 -17.64 -16.38
N ALA A 197 -3.66 -17.94 -16.40
CA ALA A 197 -3.18 -19.31 -16.30
C ALA A 197 -2.98 -19.67 -14.83
N THR A 198 -3.65 -20.72 -14.37
CA THR A 198 -3.39 -21.31 -13.05
C THR A 198 -2.48 -22.51 -13.25
N ALA A 199 -1.34 -22.53 -12.56
CA ALA A 199 -0.39 -23.65 -12.61
C ALA A 199 -0.64 -24.59 -11.43
N THR A 200 -1.11 -25.80 -11.71
CA THR A 200 -1.19 -26.90 -10.73
C THR A 200 0.02 -27.79 -10.90
N ARG A 201 0.76 -28.06 -9.81
CA ARG A 201 1.89 -29.00 -9.86
C ARG A 201 1.38 -30.41 -9.61
N LEU A 202 1.72 -31.33 -10.50
CA LEU A 202 1.52 -32.76 -10.28
C LEU A 202 2.74 -33.31 -9.54
N SER A 203 2.47 -33.96 -8.42
CA SER A 203 3.48 -34.74 -7.69
C SER A 203 3.59 -36.15 -8.28
N ASN A 204 4.74 -36.81 -8.08
CA ASN A 204 5.03 -38.14 -8.65
C ASN A 204 4.11 -39.25 -8.10
N ASP A 205 3.41 -38.99 -7.00
CA ASP A 205 2.41 -39.86 -6.37
C ASP A 205 0.98 -39.63 -6.90
N GLY A 206 0.80 -38.80 -7.92
CA GLY A 206 -0.50 -38.47 -8.50
C GLY A 206 -1.30 -37.43 -7.69
N ALA A 207 -0.71 -36.86 -6.64
CA ALA A 207 -1.33 -35.77 -5.91
C ALA A 207 -1.24 -34.44 -6.70
N GLU A 208 -2.36 -33.76 -6.85
CA GLU A 208 -2.41 -32.38 -7.34
C GLU A 208 -2.18 -31.43 -6.17
N ILE A 209 -1.04 -30.73 -6.19
CA ILE A 209 -0.72 -29.72 -5.19
C ILE A 209 -0.97 -28.36 -5.81
N GLN A 210 -2.03 -27.68 -5.35
CA GLN A 210 -2.24 -26.27 -5.69
C GLN A 210 -1.04 -25.46 -5.21
N ASP A 211 -0.49 -24.62 -6.09
CA ASP A 211 0.60 -23.73 -5.72
C ASP A 211 0.05 -22.66 -4.76
N ASN A 212 0.28 -22.85 -3.45
CA ASN A 212 -0.08 -21.85 -2.46
C ASN A 212 0.97 -20.73 -2.47
N GLU A 213 0.82 -19.79 -3.40
CA GLU A 213 1.71 -18.63 -3.58
C GLU A 213 1.86 -17.81 -2.28
N ILE A 214 0.78 -17.70 -1.50
CA ILE A 214 0.78 -16.98 -0.22
C ILE A 214 1.71 -17.68 0.77
N ALA A 215 1.58 -19.00 0.92
CA ALA A 215 2.47 -19.77 1.78
C ALA A 215 3.93 -19.69 1.33
N ARG A 216 4.19 -19.76 0.02
CA ARG A 216 5.55 -19.64 -0.56
C ARG A 216 6.20 -18.29 -0.27
N ARG A 217 5.41 -17.23 -0.12
CA ARG A 217 5.90 -15.89 0.25
C ARG A 217 6.08 -15.75 1.76
N ILE A 218 5.11 -16.22 2.56
CA ILE A 218 5.07 -16.04 4.01
C ILE A 218 6.14 -16.90 4.72
N ILE A 219 6.33 -18.16 4.30
CA ILE A 219 7.22 -19.11 4.97
C ILE A 219 8.67 -18.58 5.07
N PRO A 220 9.31 -18.11 3.98
CA PRO A 220 10.66 -17.53 4.07
C PRO A 220 10.73 -16.27 4.94
N MET A 221 9.71 -15.42 4.89
CA MET A 221 9.65 -14.21 5.72
C MET A 221 9.56 -14.56 7.21
N ALA A 222 8.73 -15.54 7.57
CA ALA A 222 8.64 -16.03 8.94
C ALA A 222 9.96 -16.63 9.41
N PHE A 223 10.64 -17.40 8.55
CA PHE A 223 11.94 -17.98 8.87
C PHE A 223 13.03 -16.93 9.05
N MET A 224 13.08 -15.91 8.19
CA MET A 224 13.96 -14.75 8.34
C MET A 224 13.70 -13.99 9.64
N MET A 225 12.43 -13.81 10.02
CA MET A 225 12.07 -13.19 11.29
C MET A 225 12.56 -14.00 12.48
N LEU A 226 12.43 -15.33 12.44
CA LEU A 226 12.98 -16.22 13.49
C LEU A 226 14.51 -16.11 13.60
N LEU A 227 15.22 -16.11 12.47
CA LEU A 227 16.67 -15.94 12.44
C LEU A 227 17.10 -14.57 12.97
N TRP A 228 16.35 -13.52 12.63
CA TRP A 228 16.59 -12.17 13.10
C TRP A 228 16.41 -12.08 14.63
N ILE A 229 15.31 -12.61 15.17
CA ILE A 229 15.05 -12.69 16.61
C ILE A 229 16.20 -13.42 17.31
N ALA A 230 16.61 -14.59 16.80
CA ALA A 230 17.70 -15.37 17.40
C ALA A 230 19.03 -14.61 17.41
N THR A 231 19.38 -13.98 16.28
CA THR A 231 20.64 -13.25 16.11
C THR A 231 20.70 -12.04 17.04
N PHE A 232 19.67 -11.20 17.02
CA PHE A 232 19.61 -10.00 17.87
C PHE A 232 19.58 -10.36 19.37
N THR A 233 18.85 -11.41 19.74
CA THR A 233 18.80 -11.90 21.13
C THR A 233 20.17 -12.37 21.60
N SER A 234 20.90 -13.13 20.78
CA SER A 234 22.25 -13.61 21.10
C SER A 234 23.29 -12.48 21.18
N GLY A 235 23.22 -11.50 20.28
CA GLY A 235 24.12 -10.34 20.30
C GLY A 235 23.96 -9.49 21.55
N GLN A 236 22.71 -9.27 21.96
CA GLN A 236 22.41 -8.56 23.20
C GLN A 236 22.90 -9.30 24.44
N TYR A 237 22.79 -10.63 24.44
CA TYR A 237 23.31 -11.46 25.52
C TYR A 237 24.83 -11.34 25.62
N LEU A 238 25.56 -11.44 24.51
CA LEU A 238 27.01 -11.32 24.48
C LEU A 238 27.51 -9.94 24.92
N LEU A 239 26.82 -8.87 24.51
CA LEU A 239 27.12 -7.51 24.98
C LEU A 239 26.95 -7.39 26.50
N THR A 240 25.90 -8.00 27.04
CA THR A 240 25.65 -7.98 28.49
C THR A 240 26.74 -8.75 29.25
N THR A 241 27.12 -9.95 28.79
CA THR A 241 28.15 -10.76 29.47
C THR A 241 29.54 -10.11 29.42
N THR A 242 29.89 -9.48 28.30
CA THR A 242 31.18 -8.77 28.18
C THR A 242 31.22 -7.49 29.02
N ILE A 243 30.09 -6.78 29.15
CA ILE A 243 29.97 -5.64 30.08
C ILE A 243 30.12 -6.11 31.53
N GLU A 244 29.47 -7.21 31.91
CA GLU A 244 29.58 -7.78 33.25
C GLU A 244 31.01 -8.22 33.58
N GLU A 245 31.68 -8.93 32.66
CA GLU A 245 33.08 -9.33 32.82
C GLU A 245 34.00 -8.11 32.99
N LYS A 246 33.84 -7.09 32.15
CA LYS A 246 34.63 -5.85 32.24
C LYS A 246 34.35 -5.11 33.54
N SER A 247 33.10 -5.03 33.97
CA SER A 247 32.71 -4.38 35.23
C SER A 247 33.32 -5.10 36.44
N ASN A 248 33.27 -6.43 36.47
CA ASN A 248 33.89 -7.22 37.53
C ASN A 248 35.40 -7.03 37.58
N LYS A 249 36.06 -6.97 36.43
CA LYS A 249 37.51 -6.73 36.36
C LYS A 249 37.91 -5.33 36.83
N VAL A 250 37.10 -4.33 36.52
CA VAL A 250 37.29 -2.96 37.06
C VAL A 250 37.13 -2.95 38.59
N MET A 251 36.13 -3.65 39.12
CA MET A 251 35.92 -3.78 40.57
C MET A 251 37.09 -4.48 41.27
N GLU A 252 37.64 -5.55 40.68
CA GLU A 252 38.81 -6.25 41.18
C GLU A 252 40.03 -5.32 41.27
N VAL A 253 40.28 -4.53 40.21
CA VAL A 253 41.37 -3.55 40.18
C VAL A 253 41.16 -2.46 41.24
N LEU A 254 39.94 -1.92 41.36
CA LEU A 254 39.63 -0.92 42.39
C LEU A 254 39.83 -1.47 43.80
N LEU A 255 39.41 -2.70 44.07
CA LEU A 255 39.61 -3.36 45.36
C LEU A 255 41.09 -3.65 45.64
N SER A 256 41.88 -3.98 44.61
CA SER A 256 43.34 -4.14 44.75
C SER A 256 44.08 -2.82 44.99
N ALA A 257 43.47 -1.69 44.61
CA ALA A 257 44.03 -0.36 44.78
C ALA A 257 43.67 0.30 46.13
N VAL A 258 42.76 -0.30 46.91
CA VAL A 258 42.38 0.18 48.25
C VAL A 258 43.15 -0.63 49.31
N SER A 259 43.91 0.08 50.17
CA SER A 259 44.76 -0.54 51.20
C SER A 259 43.91 -1.22 52.30
N PRO A 260 44.34 -2.38 52.87
CA PRO A 260 43.51 -3.20 53.77
C PRO A 260 43.19 -2.59 55.15
N MET A 261 43.57 -1.33 55.41
CA MET A 261 43.51 -0.71 56.74
C MET A 261 42.92 0.70 56.71
N GLN A 262 41.68 0.80 56.22
CA GLN A 262 40.65 1.68 56.78
C GLN A 262 39.35 0.90 56.93
#